data_AF-A0A4S4KK63-F1
#
_entry.id   AF-A0A4S4KK63-F1
#
_cell.length_a   1.000
_cell.length_b   1.000
_cell.length_c   1.000
_cell.angle_alpha   90.00
_cell.angle_beta   90.00
_cell.angle_gamma   90.00
#
_symmetry.space_group_name_H-M   'P 1'
#
loop_
_entity.id
_entity.type
_entity.pdbx_description
1 polymer ?
#
loop_
_entity_poly.entity_id
_entity_poly.type
_entity_poly.pdbx_seq_one_letter_code
_entity_poly.pdbx_strand_id
1 'polypeptide(L)'
;MSNYAYGRKGRSEEYSHNAWSLTEPPATPESPLKSRKFSLSRLSKRQKLWGGITLLLVIIGAITGIAVGVTVGKDKASHVVCEGNSTGAACNLDATCVFPNLNSLFNANFTPATLSTAVWEAQGAPSSSNCAQQAILVDVAPALDSVASPNRTLWAQSALLWNLAESVDLNGTAHLQQFVLDADWHTLVPTDGPTTTSASQFSTTISGYEFNFAAQTVVAPPATFETEGQPSQAQIDQVDDSTKTALDRMYTYASASSTQQKQALSQYWTGVLQQKSSDLNTFVSTIRGAPILLPFDATNESLANLLTNPSTSPFPPPLACYPGLSSDQLQKINSIETSIFGLPPAQAQTTFDTSCFASRPIYGTLNILQLRLPFLDGRQGAAKQAAVLEPDAYSRAIIYSGEVLSAMPGSSSPNPPVSDPRQYGTLNNLNHVLLQYLKSISDVNDAIALVEFVLGQTPPIVPPGDTTLLYTALSSLPSLEIAILGSVGPSDISSTVSSFSDLSGKLFFGSTDSLDLRTWTINTNQAPHTVAWAELATSPEVVRDDSLTDDTFNTIWNSSFTFFHTNNTANVQVSNITTGFQALGLFNP
;
A
#
# COMPACT_ATOMS: atom_id res chain seq x y z
N MET A 1 29.54 -54.65 0.73
CA MET A 1 30.57 -55.26 -0.15
C MET A 1 29.97 -56.51 -0.79
N SER A 2 30.38 -56.81 -2.01
CA SER A 2 29.99 -57.96 -2.86
C SER A 2 28.55 -57.99 -3.41
N ASN A 3 28.48 -58.14 -4.73
CA ASN A 3 27.34 -57.98 -5.62
C ASN A 3 26.87 -59.34 -6.22
N TYR A 4 25.82 -59.24 -7.05
CA TYR A 4 25.45 -60.08 -8.20
C TYR A 4 24.39 -61.19 -7.98
N ALA A 5 23.50 -61.49 -8.94
CA ALA A 5 22.58 -60.68 -9.78
C ALA A 5 21.81 -61.61 -10.75
N TYR A 6 20.70 -61.11 -11.32
CA TYR A 6 19.90 -61.69 -12.43
C TYR A 6 19.17 -63.03 -12.17
N GLY A 7 17.94 -63.28 -12.65
CA GLY A 7 16.96 -62.37 -13.25
C GLY A 7 15.95 -63.01 -14.22
N ARG A 8 14.89 -62.24 -14.52
CA ARG A 8 14.04 -62.23 -15.75
C ARG A 8 12.81 -63.17 -15.93
N LYS A 9 11.78 -62.52 -16.51
CA LYS A 9 10.62 -63.01 -17.30
C LYS A 9 9.54 -63.79 -16.53
N GLY A 10 8.25 -63.50 -16.65
CA GLY A 10 7.51 -62.77 -17.68
C GLY A 10 6.14 -63.44 -17.81
N ARG A 11 5.06 -62.66 -17.76
CA ARG A 11 3.67 -63.13 -17.80
C ARG A 11 3.04 -62.55 -19.08
N SER A 12 2.36 -63.36 -19.88
CA SER A 12 1.57 -62.92 -21.03
C SER A 12 0.20 -63.61 -21.05
N GLU A 13 -0.70 -63.02 -21.84
CA GLU A 13 -1.89 -63.64 -22.44
C GLU A 13 -3.13 -63.93 -21.54
N GLU A 14 -4.37 -63.80 -22.03
CA GLU A 14 -4.94 -62.90 -23.06
C GLU A 14 -6.48 -63.07 -23.15
N TYR A 15 -7.15 -62.12 -23.84
CA TYR A 15 -8.48 -62.23 -24.50
C TYR A 15 -9.74 -62.57 -23.62
N SER A 16 -10.98 -62.17 -23.98
CA SER A 16 -11.49 -61.61 -25.24
C SER A 16 -12.67 -60.62 -25.09
N HIS A 17 -12.75 -59.63 -26.00
CA HIS A 17 -13.91 -59.19 -26.84
C HIS A 17 -15.36 -59.17 -26.26
N ASN A 18 -16.30 -58.27 -26.61
CA ASN A 18 -16.42 -57.14 -27.56
C ASN A 18 -17.75 -56.39 -27.25
N ALA A 19 -18.18 -55.30 -27.90
CA ALA A 19 -17.55 -54.06 -28.41
C ALA A 19 -18.61 -53.25 -29.20
N TRP A 20 -18.69 -51.92 -29.02
CA TRP A 20 -19.35 -50.99 -29.98
C TRP A 20 -18.61 -49.66 -29.99
N SER A 21 -18.36 -49.11 -31.18
CA SER A 21 -17.45 -47.97 -31.42
C SER A 21 -17.87 -47.11 -32.61
N LEU A 22 -17.74 -45.79 -32.47
CA LEU A 22 -17.52 -44.79 -33.53
C LEU A 22 -16.70 -43.66 -32.84
N THR A 23 -15.36 -43.59 -32.87
CA THR A 23 -14.35 -43.55 -33.95
C THR A 23 -14.17 -42.14 -34.55
N GLU A 24 -13.15 -41.42 -34.05
CA GLU A 24 -12.16 -40.67 -34.86
C GLU A 24 -10.81 -40.64 -34.11
N PRO A 25 -9.66 -40.37 -34.77
CA PRO A 25 -8.37 -40.98 -34.42
C PRO A 25 -7.47 -40.17 -33.44
N PRO A 26 -6.54 -40.84 -32.73
CA PRO A 26 -5.54 -40.17 -31.90
C PRO A 26 -4.35 -39.64 -32.73
N ALA A 27 -3.94 -38.41 -32.47
CA ALA A 27 -2.74 -37.82 -33.06
C ALA A 27 -1.45 -38.38 -32.44
N THR A 28 -0.41 -38.55 -33.26
CA THR A 28 0.94 -38.98 -32.86
C THR A 28 1.70 -37.91 -32.06
N PRO A 29 2.63 -38.31 -31.17
CA PRO A 29 3.44 -37.36 -30.41
C PRO A 29 4.50 -36.70 -31.31
N GLU A 30 4.32 -35.41 -31.62
CA GLU A 30 5.32 -34.65 -32.36
C GLU A 30 6.45 -34.10 -31.48
N SER A 31 7.61 -33.90 -32.11
CA SER A 31 8.86 -33.46 -31.50
C SER A 31 8.81 -31.99 -31.03
N PRO A 32 9.66 -31.57 -30.07
CA PRO A 32 9.65 -30.20 -29.58
C PRO A 32 9.96 -29.19 -30.69
N LEU A 33 9.01 -28.30 -30.95
CA LEU A 33 9.16 -27.21 -31.91
C LEU A 33 10.29 -26.26 -31.48
N LYS A 34 11.37 -26.25 -32.26
CA LYS A 34 12.46 -25.27 -32.11
C LYS A 34 11.89 -23.85 -32.19
N SER A 35 12.07 -23.06 -31.14
CA SER A 35 11.71 -21.64 -31.18
C SER A 35 12.55 -20.92 -32.25
N ARG A 36 11.88 -20.49 -33.32
CA ARG A 36 12.48 -19.59 -34.33
C ARG A 36 12.70 -18.23 -33.68
N LYS A 37 13.87 -18.03 -33.07
CA LYS A 37 14.36 -16.70 -32.69
C LYS A 37 14.42 -15.82 -33.93
N PHE A 38 13.48 -14.88 -34.07
CA PHE A 38 13.54 -13.85 -35.11
C PHE A 38 14.70 -12.89 -34.82
N SER A 39 15.80 -13.12 -35.51
CA SER A 39 17.02 -12.32 -35.41
C SER A 39 16.83 -10.96 -36.10
N LEU A 40 16.36 -9.95 -35.37
CA LEU A 40 16.24 -8.55 -35.83
C LEU A 40 17.60 -7.80 -35.92
N SER A 41 18.67 -8.50 -36.28
CA SER A 41 20.05 -8.00 -36.32
C SER A 41 20.61 -7.86 -37.75
N ARG A 42 19.85 -7.24 -38.66
CA ARG A 42 20.38 -6.80 -39.99
C ARG A 42 19.61 -5.66 -40.67
N LEU A 43 18.95 -4.79 -39.92
CA LEU A 43 18.37 -3.54 -40.45
C LEU A 43 19.32 -2.36 -40.24
N SER A 44 19.55 -1.60 -41.32
CA SER A 44 20.47 -0.45 -41.32
C SER A 44 19.96 0.68 -40.43
N LYS A 45 20.87 1.57 -39.97
CA LYS A 45 20.50 2.71 -39.09
C LYS A 45 19.36 3.57 -39.66
N ARG A 46 19.27 3.73 -40.99
CA ARG A 46 18.17 4.45 -41.66
C ARG A 46 16.83 3.72 -41.57
N GLN A 47 16.82 2.38 -41.68
CA GLN A 47 15.59 1.59 -41.55
C GLN A 47 15.10 1.52 -40.11
N LYS A 48 16.00 1.54 -39.12
CA LYS A 48 15.60 1.67 -37.71
C LYS A 48 15.02 3.05 -37.40
N LEU A 49 15.60 4.12 -37.95
CA LEU A 49 15.07 5.48 -37.81
C LEU A 49 13.68 5.60 -38.44
N TRP A 50 13.51 5.15 -39.69
CA TRP A 50 12.21 5.16 -40.36
C TRP A 50 11.19 4.24 -39.68
N GLY A 51 11.58 3.05 -39.23
CA GLY A 51 10.70 2.18 -38.44
C GLY A 51 10.24 2.82 -37.13
N GLY A 52 11.14 3.52 -36.43
CA GLY A 52 10.80 4.29 -35.23
C GLY A 52 9.85 5.46 -35.51
N ILE A 53 10.09 6.23 -36.58
CA ILE A 53 9.21 7.33 -37.01
C ILE A 53 7.83 6.80 -37.44
N THR A 54 7.76 5.70 -38.19
CA THR A 54 6.48 5.09 -38.59
C THR A 54 5.73 4.54 -37.39
N LEU A 55 6.42 3.91 -36.42
CA LEU A 55 5.79 3.47 -35.17
C LEU A 55 5.28 4.65 -34.34
N LEU A 56 6.06 5.74 -34.24
CA LEU A 56 5.65 6.97 -33.56
C LEU A 56 4.42 7.59 -34.24
N LEU A 57 4.38 7.64 -35.58
CA LEU A 57 3.24 8.13 -36.35
C LEU A 57 2.01 7.22 -36.23
N VAL A 58 2.19 5.90 -36.09
CA VAL A 58 1.08 4.96 -35.80
C VAL A 58 0.58 5.13 -34.37
N ILE A 59 1.46 5.40 -33.39
CA ILE A 59 1.07 5.67 -32.00
C ILE A 59 0.34 7.03 -31.91
N ILE A 60 0.89 8.09 -32.51
CA ILE A 60 0.21 9.40 -32.60
C ILE A 60 -1.10 9.27 -33.39
N GLY A 61 -1.13 8.48 -34.46
CA GLY A 61 -2.33 8.17 -35.24
C GLY A 61 -3.37 7.34 -34.50
N ALA A 62 -2.96 6.47 -33.58
CA ALA A 62 -3.86 5.76 -32.68
C ALA A 62 -4.38 6.66 -31.55
N ILE A 63 -3.52 7.50 -30.95
CA ILE A 63 -3.93 8.46 -29.91
C ILE A 63 -4.90 9.50 -30.50
N THR A 64 -4.59 10.09 -31.66
CA THR A 64 -5.52 10.99 -32.36
C THR A 64 -6.73 10.25 -32.93
N GLY A 65 -6.58 9.01 -33.40
CA GLY A 65 -7.68 8.16 -33.84
C GLY A 65 -8.65 7.77 -32.72
N ILE A 66 -8.17 7.66 -31.48
CA ILE A 66 -8.99 7.42 -30.28
C ILE A 66 -9.61 8.75 -29.80
N ALA A 67 -8.85 9.83 -29.72
CA ALA A 67 -9.36 11.16 -29.35
C ALA A 67 -10.44 11.68 -30.33
N VAL A 68 -10.32 11.38 -31.62
CA VAL A 68 -11.32 11.70 -32.65
C VAL A 68 -12.38 10.60 -32.80
N GLY A 69 -12.03 9.33 -32.52
CA GLY A 69 -12.97 8.21 -32.58
C GLY A 69 -14.05 8.25 -31.49
N VAL A 70 -13.69 8.73 -30.29
CA VAL A 70 -14.62 8.87 -29.14
C VAL A 70 -15.41 10.18 -29.19
N THR A 71 -15.01 11.16 -30.02
CA THR A 71 -15.74 12.44 -30.19
C THR A 71 -16.64 12.50 -31.42
N VAL A 72 -16.73 11.43 -32.23
CA VAL A 72 -17.49 11.42 -33.49
C VAL A 72 -18.39 10.18 -33.61
N GLY A 73 -19.16 9.91 -32.56
CA GLY A 73 -20.45 9.22 -32.65
C GLY A 73 -21.47 10.12 -33.37
N LYS A 74 -21.30 10.30 -34.69
CA LYS A 74 -22.07 11.23 -35.52
C LYS A 74 -23.47 10.71 -35.83
N ASP A 75 -24.38 10.90 -34.86
CA ASP A 75 -25.73 11.33 -35.19
C ASP A 75 -25.92 12.81 -34.83
N LYS A 76 -26.88 13.46 -35.49
CA LYS A 76 -26.93 14.93 -35.65
C LYS A 76 -27.43 15.66 -34.40
N ALA A 77 -26.64 15.67 -33.33
CA ALA A 77 -26.77 16.68 -32.29
C ALA A 77 -26.45 18.07 -32.89
N SER A 78 -27.41 18.98 -32.81
CA SER A 78 -27.17 20.41 -33.08
C SER A 78 -26.11 20.91 -32.11
N HIS A 79 -24.97 21.42 -32.60
CA HIS A 79 -24.04 22.16 -31.74
C HIS A 79 -24.76 23.39 -31.20
N VAL A 80 -25.16 23.33 -29.93
CA VAL A 80 -25.78 24.46 -29.23
C VAL A 80 -24.70 25.54 -29.07
N VAL A 81 -24.97 26.72 -29.61
CA VAL A 81 -24.06 27.88 -29.47
C VAL A 81 -24.47 28.62 -28.22
N CYS A 82 -23.66 28.49 -27.18
CA CYS A 82 -23.86 29.18 -25.90
C CYS A 82 -23.25 30.59 -25.92
N GLU A 83 -23.83 31.51 -25.17
CA GLU A 83 -23.27 32.86 -25.02
C GLU A 83 -22.15 32.90 -23.96
N GLY A 84 -21.15 33.76 -24.17
CA GLY A 84 -20.06 33.99 -23.21
C GLY A 84 -19.14 32.78 -23.04
N ASN A 85 -18.82 32.45 -21.77
CA ASN A 85 -17.98 31.31 -21.38
C ASN A 85 -18.80 30.06 -21.06
N SER A 86 -20.08 30.00 -21.42
CA SER A 86 -20.93 28.84 -21.14
C SER A 86 -20.73 27.71 -22.16
N THR A 87 -21.00 26.47 -21.76
CA THR A 87 -20.97 25.28 -22.62
C THR A 87 -21.97 24.21 -22.15
N GLY A 88 -21.96 23.05 -22.81
CA GLY A 88 -22.90 21.94 -22.59
C GLY A 88 -24.21 22.10 -23.35
N ALA A 89 -25.00 21.03 -23.44
CA ALA A 89 -26.26 20.98 -24.18
C ALA A 89 -27.34 21.92 -23.61
N ALA A 90 -27.26 22.25 -22.32
CA ALA A 90 -28.12 23.24 -21.65
C ALA A 90 -27.48 24.64 -21.50
N CYS A 91 -26.25 24.86 -22.01
CA CYS A 91 -25.50 26.12 -21.85
C CYS A 91 -25.34 26.61 -20.40
N ASN A 92 -25.29 25.68 -19.44
CA ASN A 92 -25.21 25.96 -18.00
C ASN A 92 -23.84 25.60 -17.37
N LEU A 93 -22.92 25.02 -18.13
CA LEU A 93 -21.58 24.65 -17.66
C LEU A 93 -20.59 25.79 -17.89
N ASP A 94 -19.76 26.10 -16.89
CA ASP A 94 -18.77 27.17 -16.96
C ASP A 94 -17.43 26.66 -17.56
N ALA A 95 -17.01 27.25 -18.68
CA ALA A 95 -15.73 26.94 -19.33
C ALA A 95 -14.51 27.63 -18.70
N THR A 96 -14.64 28.25 -17.51
CA THR A 96 -13.53 28.83 -16.72
C THR A 96 -12.80 27.81 -15.82
N CYS A 97 -13.10 26.51 -15.96
CA CYS A 97 -12.41 25.41 -15.28
C CYS A 97 -12.61 25.34 -13.75
N VAL A 98 -13.63 26.02 -13.20
CA VAL A 98 -13.94 26.05 -11.76
C VAL A 98 -15.27 25.37 -11.50
N PHE A 99 -15.27 24.36 -10.62
CA PHE A 99 -16.46 23.58 -10.27
C PHE A 99 -16.75 23.68 -8.75
N PRO A 100 -17.69 24.54 -8.33
CA PRO A 100 -18.04 24.67 -6.92
C PRO A 100 -18.81 23.43 -6.40
N ASN A 101 -18.75 23.20 -5.09
CA ASN A 101 -19.49 22.19 -4.31
C ASN A 101 -19.00 20.72 -4.36
N LEU A 102 -17.99 20.38 -5.16
CA LEU A 102 -17.37 19.03 -5.16
C LEU A 102 -16.96 18.58 -3.75
N ASN A 103 -16.20 19.42 -3.06
CA ASN A 103 -15.63 19.11 -1.74
C ASN A 103 -16.69 18.89 -0.65
N SER A 104 -17.77 19.67 -0.66
CA SER A 104 -18.84 19.56 0.34
C SER A 104 -19.74 18.35 0.10
N LEU A 105 -19.97 17.96 -1.14
CA LEU A 105 -20.80 16.79 -1.49
C LEU A 105 -20.05 15.46 -1.31
N PHE A 106 -18.73 15.43 -1.53
CA PHE A 106 -17.92 14.21 -1.51
C PHE A 106 -16.97 14.11 -0.31
N ASN A 107 -17.06 15.04 0.66
CA ASN A 107 -16.12 15.19 1.77
C ASN A 107 -14.66 15.14 1.30
N ALA A 108 -14.37 15.89 0.23
CA ALA A 108 -13.07 15.89 -0.46
C ALA A 108 -12.33 17.21 -0.22
N ASN A 109 -11.04 17.26 -0.57
CA ASN A 109 -10.19 18.45 -0.37
C ASN A 109 -9.46 18.85 -1.66
N PHE A 110 -10.18 18.90 -2.78
CA PHE A 110 -9.62 19.36 -4.06
C PHE A 110 -9.45 20.88 -4.06
N THR A 111 -8.27 21.33 -4.46
CA THR A 111 -8.01 22.70 -4.89
C THR A 111 -8.28 22.84 -6.40
N PRO A 112 -8.49 24.07 -6.92
CA PRO A 112 -8.55 24.29 -8.36
C PRO A 112 -7.31 23.79 -9.12
N ALA A 113 -6.13 23.86 -8.49
CA ALA A 113 -4.89 23.36 -9.07
C ALA A 113 -4.90 21.82 -9.20
N THR A 114 -5.20 21.09 -8.11
CA THR A 114 -5.26 19.61 -8.14
C THR A 114 -6.33 19.09 -9.10
N LEU A 115 -7.47 19.77 -9.18
CA LEU A 115 -8.55 19.39 -10.09
C LEU A 115 -8.17 19.64 -11.56
N SER A 116 -7.57 20.79 -11.86
CA SER A 116 -7.03 21.12 -13.19
C SER A 116 -5.95 20.11 -13.61
N THR A 117 -5.05 19.73 -12.70
CA THR A 117 -4.05 18.68 -12.95
C THR A 117 -4.70 17.33 -13.27
N ALA A 118 -5.70 16.88 -12.52
CA ALA A 118 -6.36 15.60 -12.80
C ALA A 118 -7.08 15.59 -14.16
N VAL A 119 -7.78 16.68 -14.51
CA VAL A 119 -8.41 16.84 -15.83
C VAL A 119 -7.37 16.88 -16.95
N TRP A 120 -6.21 17.52 -16.73
CA TRP A 120 -5.08 17.51 -17.67
C TRP A 120 -4.44 16.12 -17.79
N GLU A 121 -4.25 15.40 -16.69
CA GLU A 121 -3.74 14.01 -16.70
C GLU A 121 -4.69 13.08 -17.50
N ALA A 122 -6.01 13.32 -17.46
CA ALA A 122 -7.02 12.54 -18.17
C ALA A 122 -7.17 12.89 -19.66
N GLN A 123 -7.34 14.18 -19.99
CA GLN A 123 -7.72 14.64 -21.34
C GLN A 123 -6.59 15.36 -22.09
N GLY A 124 -5.52 15.76 -21.39
CA GLY A 124 -4.45 16.61 -21.92
C GLY A 124 -4.84 18.08 -22.04
N ALA A 125 -4.13 18.80 -22.91
CA ALA A 125 -4.32 20.24 -23.08
C ALA A 125 -5.68 20.60 -23.69
N PRO A 126 -6.33 21.69 -23.22
CA PRO A 126 -7.46 22.28 -23.92
C PRO A 126 -7.10 22.60 -25.37
N SER A 127 -7.91 22.18 -26.34
CA SER A 127 -7.64 22.46 -27.76
C SER A 127 -8.00 23.90 -28.17
N SER A 128 -8.43 24.73 -27.22
CA SER A 128 -8.89 26.11 -27.39
C SER A 128 -8.52 26.94 -26.16
N SER A 129 -8.81 28.24 -26.18
CA SER A 129 -8.48 29.17 -25.08
C SER A 129 -9.43 29.08 -23.86
N ASN A 130 -10.28 28.06 -23.77
CA ASN A 130 -11.20 27.82 -22.65
C ASN A 130 -11.34 26.31 -22.35
N CYS A 131 -11.91 25.96 -21.20
CA CYS A 131 -12.12 24.58 -20.75
C CYS A 131 -13.43 23.95 -21.28
N ALA A 132 -13.91 24.36 -22.46
CA ALA A 132 -15.22 23.92 -22.94
C ALA A 132 -15.30 22.39 -23.16
N GLN A 133 -14.21 21.77 -23.64
CA GLN A 133 -14.14 20.32 -23.85
C GLN A 133 -14.00 19.52 -22.54
N GLN A 134 -13.39 20.14 -21.52
CA GLN A 134 -13.23 19.58 -20.18
C GLN A 134 -14.58 19.61 -19.44
N ALA A 135 -15.32 20.70 -19.55
CA ALA A 135 -16.64 20.84 -18.92
C ALA A 135 -17.68 19.87 -19.51
N ILE A 136 -17.62 19.55 -20.81
CA ILE A 136 -18.52 18.55 -21.43
C ILE A 136 -18.41 17.14 -20.78
N LEU A 137 -17.29 16.81 -20.10
CA LEU A 137 -17.13 15.55 -19.37
C LEU A 137 -18.09 15.39 -18.18
N VAL A 138 -18.71 16.49 -17.72
CA VAL A 138 -19.71 16.49 -16.64
C VAL A 138 -21.10 16.87 -17.13
N ASP A 139 -21.33 16.97 -18.44
CA ASP A 139 -22.64 17.35 -18.99
C ASP A 139 -23.68 16.23 -18.79
N VAL A 140 -24.83 16.59 -18.24
CA VAL A 140 -25.94 15.67 -17.93
C VAL A 140 -27.24 16.09 -18.62
N ALA A 141 -27.19 17.16 -19.42
CA ALA A 141 -28.31 17.60 -20.24
C ALA A 141 -28.43 16.74 -21.52
N PRO A 142 -29.64 16.52 -22.05
CA PRO A 142 -30.93 17.07 -21.60
C PRO A 142 -31.64 16.25 -20.52
N ALA A 143 -31.06 15.14 -20.04
CA ALA A 143 -31.72 14.22 -19.10
C ALA A 143 -31.95 14.87 -17.73
N LEU A 144 -30.98 15.67 -17.26
CA LEU A 144 -31.10 16.55 -16.11
C LEU A 144 -30.87 17.99 -16.52
N ASP A 145 -31.66 18.90 -15.94
CA ASP A 145 -31.57 20.33 -16.16
C ASP A 145 -31.56 21.10 -14.83
N SER A 146 -30.74 22.14 -14.77
CA SER A 146 -30.53 22.98 -13.58
C SER A 146 -31.73 23.86 -13.20
N VAL A 147 -32.72 24.04 -14.06
CA VAL A 147 -33.97 24.77 -13.74
C VAL A 147 -35.02 23.79 -13.20
N ALA A 148 -35.15 22.61 -13.80
CA ALA A 148 -36.15 21.61 -13.42
C ALA A 148 -35.72 20.70 -12.24
N SER A 149 -34.43 20.46 -12.06
CA SER A 149 -33.88 19.58 -11.01
C SER A 149 -32.47 20.03 -10.59
N PRO A 150 -32.34 21.20 -9.92
CA PRO A 150 -31.05 21.80 -9.58
C PRO A 150 -30.16 20.94 -8.68
N ASN A 151 -30.70 20.32 -7.62
CA ASN A 151 -29.88 19.54 -6.68
C ASN A 151 -29.37 18.26 -7.33
N ARG A 152 -30.24 17.56 -8.06
CA ARG A 152 -29.90 16.34 -8.79
C ARG A 152 -28.88 16.59 -9.91
N THR A 153 -29.04 17.69 -10.65
CA THR A 153 -28.09 18.12 -11.68
C THR A 153 -26.72 18.42 -11.08
N LEU A 154 -26.67 19.23 -10.01
CA LEU A 154 -25.42 19.56 -9.31
C LEU A 154 -24.72 18.33 -8.74
N TRP A 155 -25.48 17.41 -8.15
CA TRP A 155 -24.92 16.17 -7.62
C TRP A 155 -24.35 15.27 -8.72
N ALA A 156 -25.08 15.10 -9.83
CA ALA A 156 -24.62 14.28 -10.95
C ALA A 156 -23.35 14.85 -11.60
N GLN A 157 -23.30 16.17 -11.83
CA GLN A 157 -22.10 16.88 -12.31
C GLN A 157 -20.92 16.69 -11.36
N SER A 158 -21.16 16.80 -10.05
CA SER A 158 -20.13 16.62 -9.01
C SER A 158 -19.65 15.17 -8.91
N ALA A 159 -20.53 14.19 -9.11
CA ALA A 159 -20.18 12.76 -9.11
C ALA A 159 -19.29 12.38 -10.29
N LEU A 160 -19.61 12.88 -11.49
CA LEU A 160 -18.78 12.71 -12.69
C LEU A 160 -17.40 13.33 -12.50
N LEU A 161 -17.36 14.55 -11.95
CA LEU A 161 -16.13 15.27 -11.67
C LEU A 161 -15.28 14.58 -10.61
N TRP A 162 -15.89 14.10 -9.51
CA TRP A 162 -15.19 13.36 -8.46
C TRP A 162 -14.59 12.07 -9.01
N ASN A 163 -15.37 11.29 -9.76
CA ASN A 163 -14.88 10.08 -10.41
C ASN A 163 -13.68 10.38 -11.32
N LEU A 164 -13.78 11.41 -12.17
CA LEU A 164 -12.71 11.81 -13.08
C LEU A 164 -11.45 12.26 -12.33
N ALA A 165 -11.62 13.06 -11.27
CA ALA A 165 -10.50 13.63 -10.51
C ALA A 165 -9.70 12.57 -9.74
N GLU A 166 -10.37 11.54 -9.21
CA GLU A 166 -9.74 10.43 -8.49
C GLU A 166 -9.16 9.37 -9.45
N SER A 167 -9.93 8.96 -10.46
CA SER A 167 -9.56 7.83 -11.33
C SER A 167 -8.67 8.20 -12.50
N VAL A 168 -8.80 9.44 -13.01
CA VAL A 168 -8.20 9.91 -14.25
C VAL A 168 -8.60 9.02 -15.46
N ASP A 169 -9.74 8.31 -15.34
CA ASP A 169 -10.32 7.45 -16.37
C ASP A 169 -11.50 8.14 -17.09
N LEU A 170 -11.26 8.53 -18.33
CA LEU A 170 -12.29 9.06 -19.22
C LEU A 170 -13.36 8.02 -19.58
N ASN A 171 -13.03 6.73 -19.65
CA ASN A 171 -13.99 5.69 -20.03
C ASN A 171 -14.98 5.42 -18.90
N GLY A 172 -14.49 5.23 -17.67
CA GLY A 172 -15.33 5.14 -16.48
C GLY A 172 -16.23 6.37 -16.31
N THR A 173 -15.67 7.57 -16.50
CA THR A 173 -16.45 8.83 -16.43
C THR A 173 -17.52 8.90 -17.52
N ALA A 174 -17.20 8.52 -18.77
CA ALA A 174 -18.17 8.51 -19.87
C ALA A 174 -19.28 7.45 -19.66
N HIS A 175 -18.98 6.28 -19.11
CA HIS A 175 -20.00 5.29 -18.74
C HIS A 175 -20.92 5.82 -17.62
N LEU A 176 -20.36 6.55 -16.65
CA LEU A 176 -21.14 7.16 -15.58
C LEU A 176 -22.03 8.30 -16.10
N GLN A 177 -21.53 9.07 -17.08
CA GLN A 177 -22.28 10.12 -17.78
C GLN A 177 -23.44 9.51 -18.57
N GLN A 178 -23.17 8.48 -19.36
CA GLN A 178 -24.17 7.78 -20.16
C GLN A 178 -25.28 7.17 -19.29
N PHE A 179 -24.94 6.58 -18.14
CA PHE A 179 -25.91 6.09 -17.17
C PHE A 179 -26.88 7.19 -16.68
N VAL A 180 -26.37 8.40 -16.44
CA VAL A 180 -27.23 9.56 -16.07
C VAL A 180 -28.12 10.00 -17.22
N LEU A 181 -27.62 9.95 -18.45
CA LEU A 181 -28.38 10.33 -19.65
C LEU A 181 -29.51 9.33 -19.99
N ASP A 182 -29.31 8.04 -19.70
CA ASP A 182 -30.28 6.97 -20.01
C ASP A 182 -31.34 6.72 -18.92
N ALA A 183 -31.19 7.32 -17.73
CA ALA A 183 -32.07 7.08 -16.59
C ALA A 183 -33.44 7.79 -16.71
N ASP A 184 -34.53 7.11 -16.33
CA ASP A 184 -35.90 7.63 -16.41
C ASP A 184 -36.25 8.54 -15.22
N TRP A 185 -35.67 9.75 -15.22
CA TRP A 185 -35.86 10.77 -14.18
C TRP A 185 -37.32 11.17 -13.96
N HIS A 186 -38.20 10.98 -14.94
CA HIS A 186 -39.62 11.30 -14.82
C HIS A 186 -40.32 10.47 -13.73
N THR A 187 -39.82 9.27 -13.42
CA THR A 187 -40.35 8.41 -12.35
C THR A 187 -40.02 8.89 -10.93
N LEU A 188 -39.15 9.90 -10.77
CA LEU A 188 -38.79 10.51 -9.48
C LEU A 188 -39.40 11.89 -9.25
N VAL A 189 -40.16 12.41 -10.20
CA VAL A 189 -40.91 13.67 -10.07
C VAL A 189 -42.02 13.47 -9.01
N PRO A 190 -42.18 14.38 -8.02
CA PRO A 190 -41.68 15.76 -7.97
C PRO A 190 -40.41 16.00 -7.12
N THR A 191 -39.66 14.96 -6.76
CA THR A 191 -38.51 15.10 -5.85
C THR A 191 -37.16 15.30 -6.56
N ASP A 192 -36.65 16.53 -6.54
CA ASP A 192 -35.27 16.87 -6.94
C ASP A 192 -34.21 16.46 -5.89
N GLY A 193 -34.59 16.42 -4.62
CA GLY A 193 -33.70 16.00 -3.53
C GLY A 193 -33.46 14.48 -3.43
N PRO A 194 -32.66 14.06 -2.45
CA PRO A 194 -32.45 12.65 -2.09
C PRO A 194 -33.76 11.89 -1.91
N THR A 195 -33.84 10.70 -2.48
CA THR A 195 -34.97 9.76 -2.34
C THR A 195 -34.48 8.45 -1.72
N THR A 196 -35.38 7.68 -1.10
CA THR A 196 -35.03 6.40 -0.45
C THR A 196 -34.94 5.21 -1.43
N THR A 197 -34.90 5.45 -2.74
CA THR A 197 -34.89 4.37 -3.73
C THR A 197 -33.50 3.77 -3.92
N SER A 198 -33.41 2.45 -3.90
CA SER A 198 -32.25 1.66 -4.31
C SER A 198 -32.46 0.98 -5.67
N ALA A 199 -33.42 1.46 -6.48
CA ALA A 199 -33.71 0.90 -7.79
C ALA A 199 -32.48 1.00 -8.72
N SER A 200 -32.10 -0.11 -9.36
CA SER A 200 -30.95 -0.20 -10.26
C SER A 200 -31.03 0.68 -11.50
N GLN A 201 -32.20 1.23 -11.82
CA GLN A 201 -32.35 2.26 -12.86
C GLN A 201 -31.75 3.63 -12.47
N PHE A 202 -31.34 3.81 -11.21
CA PHE A 202 -30.67 5.01 -10.69
C PHE A 202 -29.39 4.74 -9.89
N SER A 203 -29.00 3.48 -9.74
CA SER A 203 -27.74 3.09 -9.10
C SER A 203 -26.85 2.29 -10.04
N THR A 204 -25.56 2.63 -10.12
CA THR A 204 -24.56 1.94 -10.94
C THR A 204 -23.22 1.85 -10.23
N THR A 205 -22.46 0.79 -10.49
CA THR A 205 -21.11 0.60 -9.91
C THR A 205 -20.04 0.87 -10.95
N ILE A 206 -19.26 1.93 -10.75
CA ILE A 206 -18.20 2.39 -11.66
C ILE A 206 -16.96 2.76 -10.82
N SER A 207 -15.77 2.49 -11.34
CA SER A 207 -14.49 2.80 -10.67
C SER A 207 -14.39 2.30 -9.22
N GLY A 208 -15.05 1.19 -8.88
CA GLY A 208 -15.05 0.62 -7.52
C GLY A 208 -16.06 1.22 -6.54
N TYR A 209 -16.89 2.19 -6.95
CA TYR A 209 -17.92 2.81 -6.10
C TYR A 209 -19.32 2.61 -6.70
N GLU A 210 -20.32 2.42 -5.84
CA GLU A 210 -21.74 2.47 -6.22
C GLU A 210 -22.24 3.91 -6.12
N PHE A 211 -22.68 4.45 -7.24
CA PHE A 211 -23.27 5.78 -7.39
C PHE A 211 -24.79 5.66 -7.51
N ASN A 212 -25.51 6.04 -6.45
CA ASN A 212 -26.96 6.15 -6.50
C ASN A 212 -27.36 7.62 -6.66
N PHE A 213 -27.69 7.99 -7.90
CA PHE A 213 -28.09 9.34 -8.30
C PHE A 213 -29.48 9.74 -7.80
N ALA A 214 -30.30 8.78 -7.38
CA ALA A 214 -31.61 9.04 -6.81
C ALA A 214 -31.60 9.26 -5.30
N ALA A 215 -30.73 8.56 -4.58
CA ALA A 215 -30.42 8.82 -3.18
C ALA A 215 -29.39 9.95 -3.00
N GLN A 216 -28.67 10.34 -4.05
CA GLN A 216 -27.55 11.29 -4.02
C GLN A 216 -26.46 10.82 -3.05
N THR A 217 -26.14 9.51 -3.12
CA THR A 217 -25.13 8.85 -2.28
C THR A 217 -24.10 8.13 -3.13
N VAL A 218 -22.85 8.16 -2.69
CA VAL A 218 -21.79 7.27 -3.19
C VAL A 218 -21.29 6.41 -2.04
N VAL A 219 -21.28 5.10 -2.26
CA VAL A 219 -20.86 4.11 -1.26
C VAL A 219 -19.85 3.13 -1.85
N ALA A 220 -18.90 2.69 -1.02
CA ALA A 220 -18.02 1.59 -1.37
C ALA A 220 -18.81 0.27 -1.26
N PRO A 221 -18.78 -0.62 -2.27
CA PRO A 221 -19.36 -1.96 -2.17
C PRO A 221 -18.74 -2.73 -0.99
N PRO A 222 -19.52 -3.48 -0.19
CA PRO A 222 -18.99 -4.19 0.96
C PRO A 222 -17.90 -5.21 0.58
N ALA A 223 -16.76 -5.13 1.27
CA ALA A 223 -15.67 -6.08 1.19
C ALA A 223 -15.22 -6.45 2.61
N THR A 224 -14.83 -7.70 2.83
CA THR A 224 -14.47 -8.22 4.17
C THR A 224 -13.03 -8.67 4.23
N PHE A 225 -12.45 -8.59 5.43
CA PHE A 225 -11.14 -9.13 5.76
C PHE A 225 -11.04 -10.62 5.45
N GLU A 226 -12.08 -11.40 5.73
CA GLU A 226 -12.09 -12.84 5.46
C GLU A 226 -12.10 -13.16 3.95
N THR A 227 -12.85 -12.40 3.14
CA THR A 227 -12.96 -12.67 1.69
C THR A 227 -11.84 -12.07 0.85
N GLU A 228 -11.46 -10.82 1.14
CA GLU A 228 -10.45 -10.07 0.37
C GLU A 228 -9.05 -10.20 0.96
N GLY A 229 -8.93 -10.26 2.30
CA GLY A 229 -7.66 -10.45 3.00
C GLY A 229 -7.16 -11.89 2.94
N GLN A 230 -8.09 -12.86 2.88
CA GLN A 230 -7.85 -14.30 2.88
C GLN A 230 -6.90 -14.77 4.01
N PRO A 231 -7.15 -14.36 5.27
CA PRO A 231 -6.37 -14.76 6.44
C PRO A 231 -6.38 -16.28 6.67
N SER A 232 -5.34 -16.80 7.32
CA SER A 232 -5.42 -18.11 7.95
C SER A 232 -6.39 -18.08 9.14
N GLN A 233 -6.93 -19.25 9.54
CA GLN A 233 -7.82 -19.32 10.72
C GLN A 233 -7.14 -18.76 11.99
N ALA A 234 -5.82 -18.98 12.15
CA ALA A 234 -5.08 -18.45 13.28
C ALA A 234 -5.08 -16.91 13.36
N GLN A 235 -5.14 -16.23 12.20
CA GLN A 235 -5.21 -14.77 12.10
C GLN A 235 -6.64 -14.24 12.31
N ILE A 236 -7.66 -15.01 11.91
CA ILE A 236 -9.06 -14.74 12.28
C ILE A 236 -9.20 -14.80 13.81
N ASP A 237 -8.60 -15.80 14.44
CA ASP A 237 -8.67 -16.02 15.89
C ASP A 237 -7.94 -14.93 16.73
N GLN A 238 -7.10 -14.07 16.11
CA GLN A 238 -6.46 -12.90 16.78
C GLN A 238 -7.35 -11.64 16.83
N VAL A 239 -8.54 -11.68 16.23
CA VAL A 239 -9.39 -10.51 15.95
C VAL A 239 -10.74 -10.65 16.66
N ASP A 240 -11.07 -9.70 17.53
CA ASP A 240 -12.42 -9.60 18.13
C ASP A 240 -13.46 -8.98 17.18
N ASP A 241 -14.75 -9.05 17.52
CA ASP A 241 -15.85 -8.53 16.68
C ASP A 241 -15.71 -7.03 16.32
N SER A 242 -15.15 -6.21 17.23
CA SER A 242 -14.96 -4.77 17.01
C SER A 242 -13.80 -4.51 16.06
N THR A 243 -12.71 -5.26 16.24
CA THR A 243 -11.53 -5.26 15.38
C THR A 243 -11.86 -5.83 13.99
N LYS A 244 -12.71 -6.86 13.90
CA LYS A 244 -13.23 -7.39 12.63
C LYS A 244 -14.07 -6.35 11.90
N THR A 245 -14.98 -5.67 12.60
CA THR A 245 -15.79 -4.58 12.04
C THR A 245 -14.91 -3.45 11.50
N ALA A 246 -13.84 -3.08 12.21
CA ALA A 246 -12.86 -2.10 11.75
C ALA A 246 -12.08 -2.58 10.52
N LEU A 247 -11.64 -3.84 10.49
CA LEU A 247 -10.97 -4.44 9.34
C LEU A 247 -11.91 -4.49 8.11
N ASP A 248 -13.14 -4.98 8.23
CA ASP A 248 -14.12 -5.04 7.14
C ASP A 248 -14.43 -3.65 6.59
N ARG A 249 -14.57 -2.64 7.47
CA ARG A 249 -14.70 -1.22 7.08
C ARG A 249 -13.50 -0.77 6.25
N MET A 250 -12.27 -1.11 6.63
CA MET A 250 -11.08 -0.70 5.89
C MET A 250 -10.88 -1.49 4.59
N TYR A 251 -11.20 -2.79 4.54
CA TYR A 251 -11.22 -3.57 3.30
C TYR A 251 -12.24 -3.02 2.29
N THR A 252 -13.41 -2.60 2.77
CA THR A 252 -14.45 -1.92 1.99
C THR A 252 -13.94 -0.64 1.34
N TYR A 253 -13.35 0.30 2.11
CA TYR A 253 -12.79 1.53 1.53
C TYR A 253 -11.57 1.26 0.64
N ALA A 254 -10.64 0.42 1.09
CA ALA A 254 -9.41 0.11 0.37
C ALA A 254 -9.70 -0.50 -1.00
N SER A 255 -10.61 -1.46 -1.10
CA SER A 255 -10.98 -2.11 -2.38
C SER A 255 -11.57 -1.09 -3.37
N ALA A 256 -12.48 -0.24 -2.90
CA ALA A 256 -13.09 0.81 -3.71
C ALA A 256 -12.06 1.85 -4.19
N SER A 257 -11.27 2.45 -3.29
CA SER A 257 -10.27 3.46 -3.63
C SER A 257 -9.11 2.90 -4.47
N SER A 258 -8.66 1.68 -4.18
CA SER A 258 -7.63 0.98 -4.96
C SER A 258 -8.12 0.63 -6.37
N THR A 259 -9.41 0.36 -6.54
CA THR A 259 -10.04 0.19 -7.87
C THR A 259 -10.13 1.53 -8.59
N GLN A 260 -10.58 2.58 -7.89
CA GLN A 260 -10.77 3.92 -8.46
C GLN A 260 -9.47 4.49 -9.00
N GLN A 261 -8.42 4.56 -8.18
CA GLN A 261 -7.15 5.22 -8.54
C GLN A 261 -6.18 4.30 -9.32
N LYS A 262 -6.59 3.09 -9.71
CA LYS A 262 -5.74 2.14 -10.46
C LYS A 262 -5.23 2.71 -11.78
N GLN A 263 -6.10 3.41 -12.51
CA GLN A 263 -5.76 4.02 -13.79
C GLN A 263 -4.84 5.23 -13.61
N ALA A 264 -5.14 6.10 -12.63
CA ALA A 264 -4.28 7.21 -12.22
C ALA A 264 -2.86 6.76 -11.82
N LEU A 265 -2.72 5.66 -11.06
CA LEU A 265 -1.41 5.07 -10.75
C LEU A 265 -0.66 4.63 -12.02
N SER A 266 -1.34 3.95 -12.96
CA SER A 266 -0.75 3.50 -14.22
C SER A 266 -0.30 4.67 -15.12
N GLN A 267 -1.07 5.75 -15.16
CA GLN A 267 -0.71 6.97 -15.90
C GLN A 267 0.44 7.72 -15.22
N TYR A 268 0.44 7.88 -13.89
CA TYR A 268 1.54 8.51 -13.18
C TYR A 268 2.85 7.72 -13.34
N TRP A 269 2.77 6.39 -13.23
CA TRP A 269 3.89 5.46 -13.45
C TRP A 269 4.54 5.61 -14.84
N THR A 270 3.72 5.62 -15.90
CA THR A 270 4.22 5.66 -17.29
C THR A 270 4.50 7.07 -17.81
N GLY A 271 3.77 8.08 -17.35
CA GLY A 271 3.84 9.46 -17.82
C GLY A 271 4.78 10.35 -17.00
N VAL A 272 4.72 10.26 -15.66
CA VAL A 272 5.54 11.12 -14.77
C VAL A 272 6.85 10.42 -14.39
N LEU A 273 6.79 9.19 -13.89
CA LEU A 273 7.99 8.41 -13.52
C LEU A 273 8.69 7.78 -14.74
N GLN A 274 8.05 7.82 -15.91
CA GLN A 274 8.56 7.27 -17.20
C GLN A 274 8.95 5.78 -17.14
N GLN A 275 8.32 5.02 -16.25
CA GLN A 275 8.60 3.62 -16.02
C GLN A 275 7.84 2.71 -17.00
N LYS A 276 8.33 1.48 -17.21
CA LYS A 276 7.65 0.54 -18.11
C LYS A 276 6.36 0.03 -17.46
N SER A 277 5.26 0.03 -18.21
CA SER A 277 3.97 -0.49 -17.72
C SER A 277 4.01 -1.97 -17.29
N SER A 278 4.93 -2.76 -17.84
CA SER A 278 5.17 -4.15 -17.42
C SER A 278 5.64 -4.28 -15.98
N ASP A 279 6.35 -3.27 -15.47
CA ASP A 279 7.12 -3.37 -14.24
C ASP A 279 6.28 -2.93 -13.01
N LEU A 280 5.13 -2.27 -13.23
CA LEU A 280 4.21 -1.81 -12.18
C LEU A 280 3.68 -2.97 -11.32
N ASN A 281 3.25 -4.08 -11.92
CA ASN A 281 2.77 -5.23 -11.14
C ASN A 281 3.88 -5.84 -10.27
N THR A 282 5.12 -5.85 -10.76
CA THR A 282 6.29 -6.30 -9.98
C THR A 282 6.54 -5.35 -8.82
N PHE A 283 6.56 -4.03 -9.05
CA PHE A 283 6.74 -3.02 -8.02
C PHE A 283 5.68 -3.12 -6.91
N VAL A 284 4.40 -3.19 -7.29
CA VAL A 284 3.29 -3.41 -6.33
C VAL A 284 3.51 -4.71 -5.56
N SER A 285 3.86 -5.81 -6.23
CA SER A 285 4.11 -7.10 -5.57
C SER A 285 5.31 -7.08 -4.61
N THR A 286 6.39 -6.36 -4.94
CA THR A 286 7.56 -6.21 -4.06
C THR A 286 7.19 -5.42 -2.81
N ILE A 287 6.42 -4.33 -2.94
CA ILE A 287 5.95 -3.54 -1.79
C ILE A 287 5.03 -4.38 -0.90
N ARG A 288 4.08 -5.13 -1.48
CA ARG A 288 3.18 -6.02 -0.72
C ARG A 288 3.92 -7.06 0.14
N GLY A 289 5.10 -7.51 -0.31
CA GLY A 289 5.95 -8.46 0.40
C GLY A 289 7.09 -7.82 1.21
N ALA A 290 7.13 -6.50 1.37
CA ALA A 290 8.17 -5.85 2.16
C ALA A 290 7.96 -6.12 3.67
N PRO A 291 9.04 -6.22 4.48
CA PRO A 291 8.92 -6.46 5.91
C PRO A 291 8.14 -5.36 6.63
N ILE A 292 7.26 -5.73 7.55
CA ILE A 292 6.62 -4.78 8.48
C ILE A 292 7.42 -4.76 9.78
N LEU A 293 7.83 -3.57 10.21
CA LEU A 293 8.53 -3.33 11.47
C LEU A 293 7.57 -2.69 12.48
N LEU A 294 7.36 -3.34 13.62
CA LEU A 294 6.58 -2.84 14.75
C LEU A 294 7.53 -2.29 15.83
N PRO A 295 7.73 -0.96 15.91
CA PRO A 295 8.75 -0.36 16.76
C PRO A 295 8.37 -0.43 18.25
N PHE A 296 9.37 -0.56 19.11
CA PHE A 296 9.21 -0.46 20.55
C PHE A 296 10.51 -0.01 21.23
N ASP A 297 10.40 0.53 22.45
CA ASP A 297 11.54 0.97 23.23
C ASP A 297 11.88 -0.04 24.33
N ALA A 298 12.86 -0.90 24.07
CA ALA A 298 13.32 -1.91 25.03
C ALA A 298 13.90 -1.30 26.32
N THR A 299 14.32 -0.03 26.32
CA THR A 299 14.87 0.67 27.49
C THR A 299 13.79 1.23 28.42
N ASN A 300 12.51 1.09 28.06
CA ASN A 300 11.41 1.46 28.92
C ASN A 300 11.17 0.38 30.00
N GLU A 301 11.42 0.71 31.28
CA GLU A 301 11.27 -0.22 32.42
C GLU A 301 9.91 -0.92 32.47
N SER A 302 8.82 -0.24 32.08
CA SER A 302 7.47 -0.84 32.07
C SER A 302 7.29 -1.85 30.94
N LEU A 303 7.98 -1.64 29.81
CA LEU A 303 7.98 -2.54 28.66
C LEU A 303 8.89 -3.75 28.88
N ALA A 304 10.07 -3.55 29.50
CA ALA A 304 11.03 -4.62 29.80
C ALA A 304 10.38 -5.77 30.59
N ASN A 305 9.48 -5.45 31.53
CA ASN A 305 8.69 -6.44 32.26
C ASN A 305 7.86 -7.37 31.35
N LEU A 306 7.36 -6.91 30.20
CA LEU A 306 6.60 -7.72 29.25
C LEU A 306 7.48 -8.71 28.48
N LEU A 307 8.75 -8.35 28.24
CA LEU A 307 9.73 -9.22 27.58
C LEU A 307 10.07 -10.48 28.42
N THR A 308 9.83 -10.44 29.73
CA THR A 308 10.16 -11.56 30.65
C THR A 308 9.28 -12.81 30.49
N ASN A 309 8.17 -12.76 29.75
CA ASN A 309 7.32 -13.93 29.48
C ASN A 309 7.03 -14.10 27.96
N PRO A 310 8.01 -14.58 27.17
CA PRO A 310 7.94 -14.61 25.71
C PRO A 310 6.93 -15.60 25.12
N SER A 311 6.48 -16.59 25.90
CA SER A 311 5.83 -17.77 25.32
C SER A 311 4.33 -17.66 25.07
N THR A 312 3.65 -16.70 25.70
CA THR A 312 2.17 -16.60 25.69
C THR A 312 1.63 -15.17 25.62
N SER A 313 2.46 -14.16 25.91
CA SER A 313 2.01 -12.77 26.02
C SER A 313 2.04 -12.09 24.65
N PRO A 314 0.96 -11.42 24.20
CA PRO A 314 0.99 -10.60 22.99
C PRO A 314 1.97 -9.44 23.12
N PHE A 315 2.76 -9.18 22.08
CA PHE A 315 3.81 -8.16 22.04
C PHE A 315 4.19 -7.84 20.58
N PRO A 316 4.47 -6.57 20.19
CA PRO A 316 4.48 -5.36 21.04
C PRO A 316 3.09 -4.93 21.55
N PRO A 317 3.01 -4.10 22.60
CA PRO A 317 1.75 -3.50 23.02
C PRO A 317 1.21 -2.53 21.96
N PRO A 318 -0.13 -2.46 21.75
CA PRO A 318 -0.74 -1.39 20.96
C PRO A 318 -0.50 -0.01 21.57
N LEU A 319 -0.34 1.00 20.71
CA LEU A 319 0.05 2.35 21.13
C LEU A 319 -0.93 2.94 22.15
N ALA A 320 -2.24 2.79 21.92
CA ALA A 320 -3.30 3.22 22.82
C ALA A 320 -3.24 2.59 24.23
N CYS A 321 -2.56 1.45 24.38
CA CYS A 321 -2.42 0.73 25.64
C CYS A 321 -1.15 1.11 26.44
N TYR A 322 -0.34 2.07 25.95
CA TYR A 322 0.84 2.55 26.68
C TYR A 322 0.44 3.35 27.93
N PRO A 323 1.07 3.09 29.09
CA PRO A 323 0.84 3.88 30.28
C PRO A 323 1.43 5.29 30.13
N GLY A 324 0.75 6.30 30.69
CA GLY A 324 1.28 7.66 30.78
C GLY A 324 1.23 8.51 29.51
N LEU A 325 0.49 8.09 28.47
CA LEU A 325 0.19 8.94 27.30
C LEU A 325 -0.47 10.26 27.72
N SER A 326 -0.06 11.36 27.08
CA SER A 326 -0.68 12.68 27.29
C SER A 326 -2.07 12.77 26.66
N SER A 327 -2.85 13.79 27.06
CA SER A 327 -4.14 14.13 26.44
C SER A 327 -4.04 14.28 24.93
N ASP A 328 -2.96 14.93 24.47
CA ASP A 328 -2.75 15.31 23.08
C ASP A 328 -2.34 14.08 22.26
N GLN A 329 -1.55 13.18 22.86
CA GLN A 329 -1.21 11.88 22.28
C GLN A 329 -2.47 11.00 22.14
N LEU A 330 -3.30 10.91 23.19
CA LEU A 330 -4.58 10.18 23.14
C LEU A 330 -5.55 10.80 22.13
N GLN A 331 -5.60 12.13 21.99
CA GLN A 331 -6.41 12.79 20.98
C GLN A 331 -5.90 12.48 19.56
N LYS A 332 -4.57 12.46 19.35
CA LYS A 332 -3.97 12.07 18.06
C LYS A 332 -4.28 10.62 17.71
N ILE A 333 -4.18 9.70 18.66
CA ILE A 333 -4.56 8.29 18.50
C ILE A 333 -6.04 8.15 18.13
N ASN A 334 -6.94 8.75 18.91
CA ASN A 334 -8.38 8.69 18.69
C ASN A 334 -8.82 9.30 17.34
N SER A 335 -8.07 10.28 16.82
CA SER A 335 -8.36 10.85 15.49
C SER A 335 -8.27 9.83 14.36
N ILE A 336 -7.41 8.81 14.48
CA ILE A 336 -7.31 7.69 13.55
C ILE A 336 -8.23 6.55 14.01
N GLU A 337 -8.06 6.05 15.24
CA GLU A 337 -8.77 4.85 15.71
C GLU A 337 -10.30 5.02 15.66
N THR A 338 -10.84 6.15 16.10
CA THR A 338 -12.29 6.37 16.10
C THR A 338 -12.80 6.90 14.76
N SER A 339 -12.15 7.89 14.14
CA SER A 339 -12.69 8.50 12.90
C SER A 339 -12.48 7.62 11.66
N ILE A 340 -11.34 6.94 11.58
CA ILE A 340 -10.96 6.12 10.42
C ILE A 340 -11.41 4.68 10.64
N PHE A 341 -10.88 4.01 11.66
CA PHE A 341 -11.15 2.58 11.89
C PHE A 341 -12.53 2.32 12.52
N GLY A 342 -13.15 3.33 13.14
CA GLY A 342 -14.46 3.20 13.80
C GLY A 342 -14.40 2.55 15.20
N LEU A 343 -13.21 2.44 15.78
CA LEU A 343 -12.99 1.85 17.11
C LEU A 343 -13.51 2.79 18.23
N PRO A 344 -13.98 2.25 19.36
CA PRO A 344 -14.32 3.06 20.53
C PRO A 344 -13.15 3.94 20.99
N PRO A 345 -13.36 5.14 21.53
CA PRO A 345 -12.25 5.99 22.01
C PRO A 345 -11.35 5.26 23.03
N ALA A 346 -10.04 5.40 22.85
CA ALA A 346 -9.02 4.90 23.76
C ALA A 346 -9.11 5.57 25.14
N GLN A 347 -8.87 4.78 26.20
CA GLN A 347 -8.82 5.24 27.58
C GLN A 347 -7.36 5.27 28.06
N ALA A 348 -7.03 6.27 28.88
CA ALA A 348 -5.68 6.40 29.44
C ALA A 348 -5.34 5.21 30.35
N GLN A 349 -4.21 4.55 30.07
CA GLN A 349 -3.71 3.45 30.88
C GLN A 349 -2.72 3.93 31.95
N THR A 350 -2.67 3.21 33.07
CA THR A 350 -1.68 3.41 34.15
C THR A 350 -0.62 2.31 34.19
N THR A 351 -0.92 1.15 33.61
CA THR A 351 -0.04 -0.01 33.43
C THR A 351 -0.35 -0.65 32.08
N PHE A 352 0.57 -1.44 31.52
CA PHE A 352 0.23 -2.31 30.39
C PHE A 352 -0.76 -3.40 30.84
N ASP A 353 -2.00 -3.31 30.36
CA ASP A 353 -3.04 -4.34 30.55
C ASP A 353 -3.31 -5.03 29.22
N THR A 354 -3.08 -6.34 29.16
CA THR A 354 -3.30 -7.16 27.95
C THR A 354 -4.77 -7.21 27.52
N SER A 355 -5.73 -6.90 28.41
CA SER A 355 -7.15 -6.77 28.06
C SER A 355 -7.42 -5.63 27.07
N CYS A 356 -6.56 -4.60 27.04
CA CYS A 356 -6.63 -3.52 26.07
C CYS A 356 -6.21 -3.99 24.65
N PHE A 357 -5.35 -5.02 24.54
CA PHE A 357 -4.53 -5.21 23.35
C PHE A 357 -5.34 -5.67 22.11
N ALA A 358 -6.24 -6.64 22.26
CA ALA A 358 -7.01 -7.19 21.12
C ALA A 358 -7.89 -6.15 20.38
N SER A 359 -8.29 -5.09 21.10
CA SER A 359 -9.15 -4.02 20.62
C SER A 359 -8.40 -2.81 20.02
N ARG A 360 -7.07 -2.85 19.96
CA ARG A 360 -6.23 -1.70 19.62
C ARG A 360 -5.14 -2.02 18.60
N PRO A 361 -4.89 -1.13 17.62
CA PRO A 361 -3.85 -1.34 16.64
C PRO A 361 -2.43 -1.06 17.16
N ILE A 362 -1.47 -1.84 16.67
CA ILE A 362 -0.04 -1.56 16.81
C ILE A 362 0.41 -0.82 15.54
N TYR A 363 1.11 0.30 15.71
CA TYR A 363 1.59 1.11 14.60
C TYR A 363 3.05 0.80 14.27
N GLY A 364 3.39 0.83 12.98
CA GLY A 364 4.73 0.51 12.51
C GLY A 364 4.99 1.01 11.09
N THR A 365 6.06 0.52 10.46
CA THR A 365 6.48 0.96 9.13
C THR A 365 6.60 -0.22 8.16
N LEU A 366 6.21 0.00 6.90
CA LEU A 366 6.47 -0.94 5.81
C LEU A 366 7.86 -0.66 5.23
N ASN A 367 8.79 -1.59 5.42
CA ASN A 367 10.20 -1.40 5.16
C ASN A 367 10.58 -1.66 3.70
N ILE A 368 10.02 -0.88 2.77
CA ILE A 368 10.32 -0.99 1.33
C ILE A 368 11.78 -0.66 0.99
N LEU A 369 12.48 0.03 1.90
CA LEU A 369 13.88 0.44 1.79
C LEU A 369 14.87 -0.56 2.43
N GLN A 370 14.38 -1.65 3.03
CA GLN A 370 15.21 -2.65 3.74
C GLN A 370 16.14 -2.06 4.82
N LEU A 371 15.73 -0.96 5.45
CA LEU A 371 16.43 -0.37 6.59
C LEU A 371 16.57 -1.41 7.71
N ARG A 372 17.70 -1.39 8.42
CA ARG A 372 17.99 -2.33 9.50
C ARG A 372 17.28 -1.99 10.81
N LEU A 373 16.75 -0.76 10.92
CA LEU A 373 16.04 -0.22 12.08
C LEU A 373 14.73 0.42 11.59
N PRO A 374 13.68 0.53 12.42
CA PRO A 374 12.39 1.09 12.02
C PRO A 374 12.45 2.56 11.57
N PHE A 375 13.45 3.32 12.03
CA PHE A 375 13.64 4.74 11.76
C PHE A 375 15.12 5.06 11.51
N LEU A 376 15.39 6.16 10.79
CA LEU A 376 16.75 6.68 10.58
C LEU A 376 17.35 7.22 11.88
N ASP A 377 18.65 6.96 12.09
CA ASP A 377 19.37 7.18 13.36
C ASP A 377 19.39 8.62 13.88
N GLY A 378 19.18 9.61 12.99
CA GLY A 378 19.12 11.02 13.36
C GLY A 378 17.84 11.44 14.11
N ARG A 379 16.86 10.54 14.27
CA ARG A 379 15.57 10.85 14.89
C ARG A 379 15.60 10.72 16.41
N GLN A 380 15.49 11.86 17.09
CA GLN A 380 15.40 11.90 18.55
C GLN A 380 14.11 11.25 19.07
N GLY A 381 14.26 10.38 20.09
CA GLY A 381 13.17 9.68 20.76
C GLY A 381 12.49 8.56 19.95
N ALA A 382 12.88 8.35 18.69
CA ALA A 382 12.31 7.28 17.86
C ALA A 382 12.95 5.92 18.24
N ALA A 383 12.11 4.89 18.39
CA ALA A 383 12.52 3.55 18.80
C ALA A 383 13.67 2.97 17.95
N LYS A 384 14.61 2.28 18.61
CA LYS A 384 15.74 1.60 17.95
C LYS A 384 15.62 0.07 17.92
N GLN A 385 14.49 -0.45 18.40
CA GLN A 385 14.12 -1.85 18.33
C GLN A 385 12.78 -1.96 17.57
N ALA A 386 12.60 -3.07 16.85
CA ALA A 386 11.31 -3.42 16.29
C ALA A 386 11.14 -4.94 16.22
N ALA A 387 9.89 -5.39 16.35
CA ALA A 387 9.51 -6.75 16.01
C ALA A 387 9.19 -6.80 14.51
N VAL A 388 9.69 -7.82 13.81
CA VAL A 388 9.43 -8.03 12.39
C VAL A 388 8.23 -8.95 12.26
N LEU A 389 7.16 -8.48 11.63
CA LEU A 389 5.92 -9.24 11.50
C LEU A 389 6.05 -10.37 10.46
N GLU A 390 5.51 -11.54 10.78
CA GLU A 390 5.37 -12.69 9.88
C GLU A 390 4.31 -12.41 8.78
N PRO A 391 4.56 -12.75 7.51
CA PRO A 391 3.63 -12.51 6.40
C PRO A 391 2.20 -13.03 6.56
N ASP A 392 1.93 -14.05 7.38
CA ASP A 392 0.55 -14.53 7.62
C ASP A 392 -0.34 -13.44 8.26
N ALA A 393 0.23 -12.64 9.16
CA ALA A 393 -0.45 -11.54 9.84
C ALA A 393 -0.68 -10.29 8.96
N TYR A 394 -0.13 -10.24 7.74
CA TYR A 394 -0.24 -9.08 6.83
C TYR A 394 -1.68 -8.83 6.38
N SER A 395 -2.54 -9.86 6.44
CA SER A 395 -3.98 -9.76 6.22
C SER A 395 -4.68 -8.77 7.19
N ARG A 396 -4.10 -8.52 8.38
CA ARG A 396 -4.60 -7.59 9.40
C ARG A 396 -4.00 -6.17 9.29
N ALA A 397 -3.18 -5.91 8.27
CA ALA A 397 -2.46 -4.64 8.09
C ALA A 397 -3.24 -3.62 7.26
N ILE A 398 -3.43 -2.43 7.83
CA ILE A 398 -3.88 -1.22 7.14
C ILE A 398 -2.67 -0.35 6.84
N ILE A 399 -2.58 0.19 5.63
CA ILE A 399 -1.44 0.96 5.13
C ILE A 399 -1.86 2.36 4.68
N TYR A 400 -1.03 3.38 4.95
CA TYR A 400 -1.23 4.74 4.48
C TYR A 400 0.10 5.48 4.28
N SER A 401 0.06 6.57 3.50
CA SER A 401 1.22 7.40 3.21
C SER A 401 1.43 8.47 4.28
N GLY A 402 2.66 8.55 4.80
CA GLY A 402 3.08 9.49 5.84
C GLY A 402 3.00 8.87 7.24
N GLU A 403 4.06 9.08 8.03
CA GLU A 403 4.08 8.72 9.45
C GLU A 403 3.18 9.65 10.26
N VAL A 404 2.32 9.11 11.13
CA VAL A 404 1.49 9.86 12.07
C VAL A 404 1.67 9.38 13.51
N LEU A 405 1.79 8.06 13.73
CA LEU A 405 1.73 7.42 15.05
C LEU A 405 2.87 6.42 15.35
N SER A 406 3.53 5.82 14.36
CA SER A 406 4.47 4.69 14.59
C SER A 406 5.72 5.04 15.41
N ALA A 407 6.14 6.30 15.44
CA ALA A 407 7.26 6.75 16.26
C ALA A 407 6.87 7.15 17.71
N MET A 408 5.58 7.13 18.05
CA MET A 408 5.08 7.41 19.40
C MET A 408 5.22 6.17 20.32
N PRO A 409 5.27 6.35 21.66
CA PRO A 409 5.20 7.61 22.40
C PRO A 409 6.51 8.41 22.44
N GLY A 410 7.64 7.81 22.07
CA GLY A 410 8.98 8.40 22.26
C GLY A 410 9.29 9.60 21.36
N SER A 411 8.73 9.64 20.16
CA SER A 411 8.85 10.77 19.21
C SER A 411 7.46 11.19 18.71
N SER A 412 7.23 12.49 18.54
CA SER A 412 6.02 12.99 17.90
C SER A 412 6.25 13.19 16.40
N SER A 413 5.43 12.54 15.55
CA SER A 413 5.37 12.92 14.13
C SER A 413 4.74 14.31 13.99
N PRO A 414 5.34 15.21 13.18
CA PRO A 414 4.78 16.53 12.88
C PRO A 414 3.55 16.46 11.96
N ASN A 415 3.30 15.33 11.30
CA ASN A 415 2.22 15.23 10.32
C ASN A 415 0.85 15.18 11.02
N PRO A 416 -0.15 15.93 10.49
CA PRO A 416 -1.53 15.78 10.92
C PRO A 416 -2.08 14.42 10.47
N PRO A 417 -3.00 13.83 11.25
CA PRO A 417 -3.76 12.65 10.85
C PRO A 417 -4.51 12.87 9.53
N VAL A 418 -4.47 11.88 8.64
CA VAL A 418 -5.32 11.85 7.44
C VAL A 418 -6.75 11.52 7.89
N SER A 419 -7.69 12.43 7.66
CA SER A 419 -9.07 12.34 8.18
C SER A 419 -10.05 11.56 7.29
N ASP A 420 -9.63 11.12 6.10
CA ASP A 420 -10.47 10.42 5.13
C ASP A 420 -10.12 8.93 5.07
N PRO A 421 -11.03 8.00 5.42
CA PRO A 421 -10.75 6.56 5.37
C PRO A 421 -10.49 6.04 3.95
N ARG A 422 -10.86 6.77 2.89
CA ARG A 422 -10.54 6.43 1.49
C ARG A 422 -9.05 6.53 1.17
N GLN A 423 -8.25 7.21 1.98
CA GLN A 423 -6.79 7.32 1.80
C GLN A 423 -6.02 6.18 2.48
N TYR A 424 -6.70 5.28 3.17
CA TYR A 424 -6.13 4.11 3.82
C TYR A 424 -6.37 2.88 2.93
N GLY A 425 -5.35 2.03 2.79
CA GLY A 425 -5.37 0.81 1.99
C GLY A 425 -5.20 -0.43 2.84
N THR A 426 -5.26 -1.59 2.20
CA THR A 426 -4.77 -2.85 2.77
C THR A 426 -3.65 -3.38 1.88
N LEU A 427 -2.86 -4.34 2.35
CA LEU A 427 -1.81 -4.92 1.52
C LEU A 427 -2.34 -5.68 0.30
N ASN A 428 -3.64 -5.96 0.19
CA ASN A 428 -4.24 -6.47 -1.04
C ASN A 428 -4.80 -5.36 -1.95
N ASN A 429 -5.06 -4.17 -1.40
CA ASN A 429 -5.71 -3.05 -2.06
C ASN A 429 -5.01 -1.71 -1.71
N LEU A 430 -3.94 -1.38 -2.44
CA LEU A 430 -3.04 -0.25 -2.15
C LEU A 430 -2.73 0.70 -3.33
N ASN A 431 -3.44 0.62 -4.48
CA ASN A 431 -3.08 1.45 -5.64
C ASN A 431 -3.15 2.95 -5.35
N HIS A 432 -4.16 3.38 -4.60
CA HIS A 432 -4.34 4.77 -4.16
C HIS A 432 -3.26 5.21 -3.19
N VAL A 433 -2.90 4.35 -2.22
CA VAL A 433 -1.83 4.62 -1.26
C VAL A 433 -0.49 4.77 -1.97
N LEU A 434 -0.19 3.91 -2.96
CA LEU A 434 1.04 4.03 -3.76
C LEU A 434 1.05 5.29 -4.62
N LEU A 435 -0.09 5.67 -5.21
CA LEU A 435 -0.20 6.92 -5.97
C LEU A 435 0.03 8.14 -5.07
N GLN A 436 -0.62 8.19 -3.90
CA GLN A 436 -0.44 9.26 -2.91
C GLN A 436 1.01 9.31 -2.41
N TYR A 437 1.60 8.15 -2.11
CA TYR A 437 2.96 8.02 -1.65
C TYR A 437 3.96 8.57 -2.67
N LEU A 438 3.91 8.08 -3.91
CA LEU A 438 4.81 8.53 -4.98
C LEU A 438 4.58 10.01 -5.32
N LYS A 439 3.32 10.50 -5.37
CA LYS A 439 3.00 11.93 -5.58
C LYS A 439 3.43 12.83 -4.40
N SER A 440 3.70 12.28 -3.22
CA SER A 440 4.16 13.05 -2.04
C SER A 440 5.68 13.24 -1.96
N ILE A 441 6.46 12.52 -2.79
CA ILE A 441 7.90 12.74 -2.93
C ILE A 441 8.12 14.02 -3.76
N SER A 442 8.81 15.00 -3.18
CA SER A 442 8.91 16.35 -3.77
C SER A 442 9.75 16.43 -5.05
N ASP A 443 10.79 15.59 -5.17
CA ASP A 443 11.60 15.48 -6.40
C ASP A 443 11.23 14.18 -7.14
N VAL A 444 10.85 14.30 -8.41
CA VAL A 444 10.50 13.15 -9.26
C VAL A 444 11.69 12.20 -9.47
N ASN A 445 12.93 12.70 -9.39
CA ASN A 445 14.13 11.87 -9.53
C ASN A 445 14.33 10.97 -8.30
N ASP A 446 13.97 11.44 -7.10
CA ASP A 446 14.00 10.63 -5.87
C ASP A 446 12.94 9.52 -5.94
N ALA A 447 11.74 9.84 -6.46
CA ALA A 447 10.69 8.86 -6.69
C ALA A 447 11.08 7.81 -7.74
N ILE A 448 11.78 8.22 -8.81
CA ILE A 448 12.34 7.30 -9.81
C ILE A 448 13.42 6.41 -9.20
N ALA A 449 14.36 6.98 -8.43
CA ALA A 449 15.43 6.22 -7.77
C ALA A 449 14.88 5.20 -6.76
N LEU A 450 13.80 5.54 -6.05
CA LEU A 450 13.08 4.62 -5.17
C LEU A 450 12.46 3.46 -5.95
N VAL A 451 11.79 3.74 -7.07
CA VAL A 451 11.21 2.71 -7.94
C VAL A 451 12.29 1.80 -8.51
N GLU A 452 13.39 2.35 -8.99
CA GLU A 452 14.53 1.59 -9.53
C GLU A 452 15.19 0.71 -8.45
N PHE A 453 15.25 1.16 -7.19
CA PHE A 453 15.72 0.33 -6.07
C PHE A 453 14.78 -0.85 -5.80
N VAL A 454 13.47 -0.60 -5.67
CA VAL A 454 12.44 -1.63 -5.42
C VAL A 454 12.33 -2.65 -6.57
N LEU A 455 12.64 -2.24 -7.81
CA LEU A 455 12.70 -3.13 -8.98
C LEU A 455 14.07 -3.79 -9.21
N GLY A 456 15.16 -3.18 -8.75
CA GLY A 456 16.53 -3.58 -9.07
C GLY A 456 16.99 -4.87 -8.38
N GLN A 457 16.35 -5.21 -7.26
CA GLN A 457 16.44 -6.50 -6.59
C GLN A 457 15.01 -6.93 -6.19
N THR A 458 14.67 -8.21 -6.31
CA THR A 458 13.32 -8.69 -6.01
C THR A 458 13.39 -9.97 -5.16
N PRO A 459 13.26 -9.85 -3.82
CA PRO A 459 13.23 -8.61 -3.04
C PRO A 459 14.62 -7.95 -2.93
N PRO A 460 14.72 -6.65 -2.63
CA PRO A 460 15.96 -6.06 -2.11
C PRO A 460 16.30 -6.68 -0.76
N ILE A 461 17.59 -6.83 -0.47
CA ILE A 461 18.09 -7.46 0.78
C ILE A 461 18.99 -6.55 1.63
N VAL A 462 19.36 -5.37 1.11
CA VAL A 462 20.23 -4.38 1.76
C VAL A 462 19.64 -2.97 1.58
N PRO A 463 19.90 -2.03 2.51
CA PRO A 463 19.57 -0.62 2.31
C PRO A 463 20.18 0.00 1.04
N PRO A 464 19.67 1.15 0.57
CA PRO A 464 20.33 1.94 -0.47
C PRO A 464 21.76 2.29 -0.07
N GLY A 465 22.72 2.09 -0.98
CA GLY A 465 24.13 2.40 -0.72
C GLY A 465 24.39 3.91 -0.61
N ASP A 466 25.34 4.30 0.25
CA ASP A 466 25.72 5.68 0.57
C ASP A 466 26.05 6.59 -0.62
N THR A 467 26.47 6.00 -1.73
CA THR A 467 26.79 6.65 -3.01
C THR A 467 25.61 6.83 -3.96
N THR A 468 24.40 6.39 -3.59
CA THR A 468 23.19 6.48 -4.43
C THR A 468 22.40 7.77 -4.19
N LEU A 469 21.68 8.25 -5.21
CA LEU A 469 20.73 9.36 -5.07
C LEU A 469 19.69 9.05 -3.97
N LEU A 470 19.16 7.84 -3.98
CA LEU A 470 18.15 7.38 -3.02
C LEU A 470 18.62 7.48 -1.57
N TYR A 471 19.90 7.17 -1.28
CA TYR A 471 20.47 7.34 0.05
C TYR A 471 20.44 8.81 0.51
N THR A 472 20.78 9.76 -0.38
CA THR A 472 20.72 11.19 -0.06
C THR A 472 19.30 11.71 0.14
N ALA A 473 18.30 11.04 -0.45
CA ALA A 473 16.88 11.35 -0.29
C ALA A 473 16.21 10.71 0.94
N LEU A 474 16.87 9.79 1.66
CA LEU A 474 16.23 8.99 2.73
C LEU A 474 15.49 9.83 3.79
N SER A 475 16.00 11.02 4.13
CA SER A 475 15.39 11.91 5.13
C SER A 475 14.24 12.79 4.60
N SER A 476 14.08 12.90 3.27
CA SER A 476 12.96 13.61 2.63
C SER A 476 11.85 12.66 2.13
N LEU A 477 12.13 11.36 2.03
CA LEU A 477 11.12 10.37 1.67
C LEU A 477 10.02 10.28 2.75
N PRO A 478 8.73 10.19 2.35
CA PRO A 478 7.68 9.83 3.28
C PRO A 478 7.89 8.38 3.75
N SER A 479 7.30 8.05 4.91
CA SER A 479 7.15 6.67 5.36
C SER A 479 5.84 6.09 4.85
N LEU A 480 5.80 4.77 4.62
CA LEU A 480 4.55 4.01 4.54
C LEU A 480 4.26 3.49 5.95
N GLU A 481 3.28 4.11 6.61
CA GLU A 481 2.88 3.72 7.96
C GLU A 481 1.86 2.58 7.90
N ILE A 482 1.99 1.66 8.86
CA ILE A 482 1.13 0.48 9.03
C ILE A 482 0.42 0.58 10.37
N ALA A 483 -0.85 0.16 10.39
CA ALA A 483 -1.58 -0.22 11.60
C ALA A 483 -1.95 -1.71 11.51
N ILE A 484 -1.44 -2.53 12.42
CA ILE A 484 -1.84 -3.95 12.57
C ILE A 484 -2.98 -4.02 13.57
N LEU A 485 -4.12 -4.56 13.14
CA LEU A 485 -5.29 -4.75 14.01
C LEU A 485 -5.31 -6.14 14.65
N GLY A 486 -5.90 -6.23 15.84
CA GLY A 486 -5.95 -7.46 16.65
C GLY A 486 -4.69 -7.72 17.46
N SER A 487 -4.69 -8.79 18.24
CA SER A 487 -3.54 -9.18 19.04
C SER A 487 -2.36 -9.60 18.15
N VAL A 488 -1.14 -9.15 18.46
CA VAL A 488 0.07 -9.70 17.85
C VAL A 488 0.71 -10.64 18.86
N GLY A 489 0.57 -11.95 18.61
CA GLY A 489 1.14 -13.01 19.43
C GLY A 489 2.55 -13.39 18.99
N PRO A 490 3.25 -14.27 19.75
CA PRO A 490 4.55 -14.79 19.34
C PRO A 490 4.56 -15.44 17.94
N SER A 491 3.43 -16.04 17.51
CA SER A 491 3.26 -16.63 16.17
C SER A 491 3.29 -15.61 15.02
N ASP A 492 3.04 -14.35 15.33
CA ASP A 492 2.99 -13.27 14.35
C ASP A 492 4.35 -12.57 14.21
N ILE A 493 5.36 -12.95 15.00
CA ILE A 493 6.71 -12.37 14.97
C ILE A 493 7.66 -13.34 14.27
N SER A 494 8.38 -12.87 13.25
CA SER A 494 9.39 -13.67 12.54
C SER A 494 10.78 -13.54 13.15
N SER A 495 11.12 -12.34 13.62
CA SER A 495 12.44 -11.91 14.12
C SER A 495 12.35 -10.57 14.83
N THR A 496 13.45 -10.10 15.42
CA THR A 496 13.58 -8.71 15.87
C THR A 496 14.77 -8.02 15.21
N VAL A 497 14.70 -6.70 15.14
CA VAL A 497 15.84 -5.83 14.82
C VAL A 497 16.18 -4.96 16.01
N SER A 498 17.47 -4.69 16.23
CA SER A 498 17.93 -3.76 17.26
C SER A 498 19.20 -3.03 16.83
N SER A 499 19.32 -1.76 17.20
CA SER A 499 20.63 -1.10 17.20
C SER A 499 21.51 -1.70 18.31
N PHE A 500 22.83 -1.64 18.13
CA PHE A 500 23.79 -1.78 19.23
C PHE A 500 23.69 -0.63 20.27
N SER A 501 22.95 0.44 19.96
CA SER A 501 22.82 1.66 20.78
C SER A 501 21.41 1.96 21.30
N ASP A 502 21.35 2.69 22.42
CA ASP A 502 20.10 3.20 22.99
C ASP A 502 19.63 4.50 22.29
N LEU A 503 18.48 5.02 22.72
CA LEU A 503 17.91 6.29 22.21
C LEU A 503 18.82 7.52 22.44
N SER A 504 19.77 7.44 23.38
CA SER A 504 20.75 8.48 23.68
C SER A 504 22.08 8.32 22.91
N GLY A 505 22.22 7.24 22.12
CA GLY A 505 23.43 6.91 21.37
C GLY A 505 24.51 6.22 22.21
N LYS A 506 24.22 5.81 23.45
CA LYS A 506 25.12 5.00 24.28
C LYS A 506 25.00 3.53 23.87
N LEU A 507 25.96 2.72 24.32
CA LEU A 507 25.89 1.27 24.15
C LEU A 507 24.62 0.73 24.83
N PHE A 508 23.84 -0.06 24.09
CA PHE A 508 22.71 -0.85 24.58
C PHE A 508 23.09 -2.34 24.64
N PHE A 509 23.84 -2.82 23.64
CA PHE A 509 24.27 -4.22 23.54
C PHE A 509 25.07 -4.70 24.76
N GLY A 510 24.51 -5.66 25.49
CA GLY A 510 25.06 -6.20 26.76
C GLY A 510 24.44 -5.59 28.03
N SER A 511 23.53 -4.62 27.94
CA SER A 511 22.73 -4.16 29.07
C SER A 511 21.69 -5.21 29.50
N THR A 512 21.10 -5.05 30.69
CA THR A 512 19.94 -5.85 31.15
C THR A 512 18.80 -5.81 30.13
N ASP A 513 18.38 -4.62 29.71
CA ASP A 513 17.30 -4.41 28.73
C ASP A 513 17.56 -5.16 27.40
N SER A 514 18.82 -5.17 26.97
CA SER A 514 19.23 -5.90 25.76
C SER A 514 19.24 -7.42 25.98
N LEU A 515 19.53 -7.89 27.21
CA LEU A 515 19.43 -9.30 27.57
C LEU A 515 17.97 -9.74 27.62
N ASP A 516 17.06 -8.90 28.12
CA ASP A 516 15.62 -9.19 28.15
C ASP A 516 15.07 -9.27 26.72
N LEU A 517 15.42 -8.33 25.83
CA LEU A 517 15.12 -8.40 24.39
C LEU A 517 15.66 -9.67 23.73
N ARG A 518 16.93 -9.99 23.97
CA ARG A 518 17.62 -11.16 23.40
C ARG A 518 16.95 -12.46 23.85
N THR A 519 16.70 -12.56 25.15
CA THR A 519 16.05 -13.71 25.79
C THR A 519 14.61 -13.86 25.31
N TRP A 520 13.87 -12.75 25.21
CA TRP A 520 12.50 -12.73 24.69
C TRP A 520 12.45 -13.26 23.26
N THR A 521 13.30 -12.72 22.37
CA THR A 521 13.34 -13.10 20.95
C THR A 521 13.71 -14.57 20.76
N ILE A 522 14.76 -15.06 21.43
CA ILE A 522 15.34 -16.38 21.14
C ILE A 522 14.60 -17.52 21.87
N ASN A 523 13.97 -17.27 23.03
CA ASN A 523 13.29 -18.30 23.84
C ASN A 523 11.76 -18.35 23.67
N THR A 524 11.21 -17.78 22.60
CA THR A 524 9.81 -17.99 22.18
C THR A 524 9.53 -19.47 21.93
N ASN A 525 8.47 -20.00 22.55
CA ASN A 525 8.13 -21.44 22.53
C ASN A 525 7.64 -22.00 21.17
N GLN A 526 7.81 -21.27 20.06
CA GLN A 526 7.30 -21.65 18.74
C GLN A 526 8.42 -21.86 17.70
N ALA A 527 9.47 -21.04 17.74
CA ALA A 527 10.76 -21.25 17.09
C ALA A 527 11.81 -20.34 17.75
N PRO A 528 13.12 -20.66 17.68
CA PRO A 528 14.15 -19.66 17.98
C PRO A 528 14.11 -18.57 16.90
N HIS A 529 13.66 -17.37 17.26
CA HIS A 529 13.75 -16.22 16.37
C HIS A 529 15.12 -15.57 16.48
N THR A 530 15.52 -14.86 15.42
CA THR A 530 16.80 -14.16 15.35
C THR A 530 16.64 -12.70 15.81
N VAL A 531 17.59 -12.19 16.60
CA VAL A 531 17.84 -10.75 16.73
C VAL A 531 18.84 -10.33 15.65
N ALA A 532 18.45 -9.41 14.77
CA ALA A 532 19.36 -8.77 13.83
C ALA A 532 19.89 -7.46 14.43
N TRP A 533 21.17 -7.48 14.83
CA TRP A 533 21.87 -6.36 15.43
C TRP A 533 22.54 -5.48 14.36
N ALA A 534 22.26 -4.19 14.38
CA ALA A 534 22.79 -3.21 13.42
C ALA A 534 23.52 -2.04 14.11
N GLU A 535 24.47 -1.43 13.41
CA GLU A 535 25.08 -0.17 13.85
C GLU A 535 24.12 1.00 13.58
N LEU A 536 23.63 1.09 12.34
CA LEU A 536 22.76 2.15 11.82
C LEU A 536 21.57 1.55 11.05
N ALA A 537 20.52 2.35 10.87
CA ALA A 537 19.38 2.02 10.03
C ALA A 537 19.79 1.73 8.57
N THR A 538 20.87 2.34 8.10
CA THR A 538 21.41 2.19 6.75
C THR A 538 22.57 1.20 6.64
N SER A 539 22.91 0.46 7.70
CA SER A 539 24.02 -0.50 7.67
C SER A 539 23.81 -1.56 6.57
N PRO A 540 24.80 -1.77 5.65
CA PRO A 540 24.66 -2.76 4.58
C PRO A 540 24.66 -4.19 5.12
N GLU A 541 25.19 -4.42 6.32
CA GLU A 541 25.30 -5.73 6.97
C GLU A 541 24.81 -5.62 8.43
N VAL A 542 24.35 -6.75 8.98
CA VAL A 542 23.91 -6.94 10.36
C VAL A 542 24.61 -8.15 10.98
N VAL A 543 24.59 -8.26 12.30
CA VAL A 543 24.99 -9.47 13.02
C VAL A 543 23.73 -10.20 13.48
N ARG A 544 23.62 -11.49 13.17
CA ARG A 544 22.46 -12.32 13.51
C ARG A 544 22.75 -13.15 14.76
N ASP A 545 21.81 -13.12 15.70
CA ASP A 545 21.86 -13.80 16.99
C ASP A 545 20.60 -14.66 17.13
N ASP A 546 20.73 -15.95 16.85
CA ASP A 546 19.65 -16.95 16.84
C ASP A 546 19.79 -17.98 17.97
N SER A 547 20.81 -17.84 18.82
CA SER A 547 21.14 -18.80 19.85
C SER A 547 21.82 -18.18 21.06
N LEU A 548 21.23 -18.37 22.23
CA LEU A 548 21.85 -18.02 23.52
C LEU A 548 23.13 -18.84 23.81
N THR A 549 23.43 -19.88 23.02
CA THR A 549 24.57 -20.78 23.23
C THR A 549 25.60 -20.77 22.09
N ASP A 550 25.58 -19.82 21.16
CA ASP A 550 26.70 -19.66 20.19
C ASP A 550 27.93 -19.06 20.90
N ASP A 551 28.96 -19.88 21.13
CA ASP A 551 30.23 -19.46 21.73
C ASP A 551 30.94 -18.34 20.95
N THR A 552 30.75 -18.27 19.63
CA THR A 552 31.40 -17.28 18.75
C THR A 552 30.77 -15.92 18.97
N PHE A 553 29.46 -15.81 18.81
CA PHE A 553 28.72 -14.58 19.14
C PHE A 553 28.86 -14.22 20.62
N ASN A 554 28.75 -15.20 21.51
CA ASN A 554 28.81 -14.98 22.96
C ASN A 554 30.17 -14.46 23.44
N THR A 555 31.25 -14.61 22.68
CA THR A 555 32.55 -13.99 22.98
C THR A 555 32.44 -12.46 23.06
N ILE A 556 31.69 -11.83 22.14
CA ILE A 556 31.44 -10.39 22.14
C ILE A 556 30.34 -10.02 23.13
N TRP A 557 29.25 -10.81 23.19
CA TRP A 557 28.16 -10.61 24.16
C TRP A 557 28.66 -10.58 25.61
N ASN A 558 29.37 -11.63 26.05
CA ASN A 558 29.82 -11.77 27.44
C ASN A 558 30.82 -10.66 27.84
N SER A 559 31.65 -10.21 26.92
CA SER A 559 32.57 -9.08 27.12
C SER A 559 31.79 -7.77 27.37
N SER A 560 30.77 -7.51 26.56
CA SER A 560 29.90 -6.33 26.67
C SER A 560 29.01 -6.39 27.91
N PHE A 561 28.47 -7.57 28.23
CA PHE A 561 27.70 -7.82 29.44
C PHE A 561 28.53 -7.60 30.71
N THR A 562 29.78 -8.08 30.72
CA THR A 562 30.72 -7.86 31.83
C THR A 562 31.00 -6.37 32.04
N PHE A 563 31.05 -5.57 30.97
CA PHE A 563 31.23 -4.12 31.06
C PHE A 563 30.09 -3.41 31.81
N PHE A 564 28.83 -3.82 31.64
CA PHE A 564 27.70 -3.26 32.40
C PHE A 564 27.61 -3.79 33.84
N HIS A 565 27.97 -5.05 34.06
CA HIS A 565 27.65 -5.77 35.30
C HIS A 565 28.83 -5.93 36.28
N THR A 566 29.99 -5.32 35.99
CA THR A 566 31.15 -5.32 36.88
C THR A 566 31.74 -3.92 37.05
N ASN A 567 32.28 -3.61 38.24
CA ASN A 567 32.99 -2.36 38.48
C ASN A 567 34.27 -2.30 37.65
N ASN A 568 34.22 -1.56 36.55
CA ASN A 568 35.35 -1.33 35.65
C ASN A 568 35.37 0.15 35.20
N THR A 569 36.51 0.59 34.66
CA THR A 569 36.69 1.95 34.13
C THR A 569 36.94 1.95 32.62
N ALA A 570 36.52 0.89 31.92
CA ALA A 570 36.60 0.86 30.46
C ALA A 570 35.59 1.84 29.85
N ASN A 571 35.85 2.28 28.63
CA ASN A 571 34.88 3.01 27.82
C ASN A 571 34.59 2.15 26.60
N VAL A 572 33.48 1.41 26.64
CA VAL A 572 33.05 0.53 25.54
C VAL A 572 31.98 1.26 24.75
N GLN A 573 32.20 1.38 23.45
CA GLN A 573 31.32 2.05 22.49
C GLN A 573 30.87 1.07 21.41
N VAL A 574 29.87 1.46 20.62
CA VAL A 574 29.35 0.66 19.49
C VAL A 574 30.48 0.24 18.54
N SER A 575 31.45 1.11 18.27
CA SER A 575 32.62 0.83 17.44
C SER A 575 33.50 -0.32 17.95
N ASN A 576 33.52 -0.59 19.26
CA ASN A 576 34.19 -1.76 19.81
C ASN A 576 33.42 -3.05 19.49
N ILE A 577 32.09 -2.99 19.51
CA ILE A 577 31.21 -4.13 19.21
C ILE A 577 31.30 -4.48 17.73
N THR A 578 31.20 -3.49 16.84
CA THR A 578 31.29 -3.69 15.39
C THR A 578 32.69 -4.19 14.99
N THR A 579 33.76 -3.62 15.54
CA THR A 579 35.14 -4.14 15.32
C THR A 579 35.28 -5.60 15.78
N GLY A 580 34.67 -5.95 16.93
CA GLY A 580 34.69 -7.32 17.46
C GLY A 580 33.99 -8.33 16.54
N PHE A 581 32.77 -8.03 16.11
CA PHE A 581 32.04 -8.89 15.18
C PHE A 581 32.64 -8.95 13.78
N GLN A 582 33.26 -7.86 13.30
CA GLN A 582 33.98 -7.85 12.03
C GLN A 582 35.23 -8.74 12.09
N ALA A 583 35.96 -8.76 13.21
CA ALA A 583 37.10 -9.66 13.41
C ALA A 583 36.71 -11.15 13.46
N LEU A 584 35.47 -11.46 13.83
CA LEU A 584 34.88 -12.80 13.81
C LEU A 584 34.19 -13.15 12.48
N GLY A 585 34.04 -12.20 11.56
CA GLY A 585 33.36 -12.41 10.27
C GLY A 585 31.86 -12.66 10.38
N LEU A 586 31.20 -12.14 11.43
CA LEU A 586 29.77 -12.41 11.70
C LEU A 586 28.79 -11.42 11.04
N PHE A 587 29.29 -10.34 10.43
CA PHE A 587 28.47 -9.43 9.63
C PHE A 587 28.02 -10.09 8.32
N ASN A 588 26.74 -9.95 7.99
CA ASN A 588 26.14 -10.43 6.75
C ASN A 588 24.96 -9.54 6.29
N PRO A 589 24.62 -9.53 4.99
CA PRO A 589 23.42 -8.86 4.45
C PRO A 589 22.08 -9.31 5.06
#